data_AF-A0A4D7YM98-F1
#
_entry.id   AF-A0A4D7YM98-F1
#
_cell.length_a   1.000
_cell.length_b   1.000
_cell.length_c   1.000
_cell.angle_alpha   90.00
_cell.angle_beta   90.00
_cell.angle_gamma   90.00
#
_symmetry.space_group_name_H-M   'P 1'
#
loop_
_entity.id
_entity.type
_entity.pdbx_description
1 polymer ?
#
loop_
_entity_poly.entity_id
_entity_poly.type
_entity_poly.pdbx_seq_one_letter_code
_entity_poly.pdbx_strand_id
1 'polypeptide(L)'
;MGHTNWSTLIRQIKKHRSESAQFFKPVCVIAAIDLADEGQIEPTEIEGKAICDRFSDYVTPFHPDRGKDGYKPFWHLTNDRLWTFFHDDKPLVSSDFSHGAPASKAKLFAKTDRIAINEDYIDLWKSKTERQILRQYMLAILNESDTDSRVLIPPLFEKANLLKRELWPDEGQLRAFFSNLTGQSDLFDVVSSQTLTATADPEPNASTQKAAEPEALEHVPTAIAYGWVKDKIAVVSKPADWPVFPYATSHHNHGARLEACRELSLDLISKLNRQAWQVRVDYLEQLEFYLKWLPTADKHGNILLADGAARAIRHMFSAEREALPLAFAASLRTFLENHIALRAFYPEIEEYYRSVRSGHVEAPLPLDAVSDVIGVIEEQTPALFDHSVSDAVKDATLAEPQVVEIEGEATKSVISPPIDPLGELDLTKAHDFQTAGWVNNLWKIFIAGPTAHASLEAWNKTYHALVTPVTAILKWLREFIS
;
A
#
# COMPACT_ATOMS: atom_id res chain seq x y z
N MET A 1 -13.21 11.25 20.14
CA MET A 1 -11.97 11.94 19.73
C MET A 1 -11.12 10.90 19.06
N GLY A 2 -10.83 11.03 17.76
CA GLY A 2 -10.05 10.02 17.04
C GLY A 2 -8.63 9.95 17.58
N HIS A 3 -8.10 8.74 17.80
CA HIS A 3 -6.71 8.57 18.20
C HIS A 3 -5.80 8.96 17.04
N THR A 4 -5.13 10.11 17.13
CA THR A 4 -4.06 10.45 16.19
C THR A 4 -2.91 9.47 16.41
N ASN A 5 -2.34 8.90 15.34
CA ASN A 5 -1.17 8.03 15.40
C ASN A 5 -0.13 8.48 14.35
N TRP A 6 1.07 7.90 14.38
CA TRP A 6 2.16 8.26 13.46
C TRP A 6 1.94 7.84 12.00
N SER A 7 0.90 7.04 11.70
CA SER A 7 0.74 6.39 10.38
C SER A 7 0.72 7.38 9.21
N THR A 8 0.05 8.51 9.37
CA THR A 8 0.00 9.57 8.35
C THR A 8 1.39 10.14 8.10
N LEU A 9 2.13 10.49 9.16
CA LEU A 9 3.48 11.03 9.05
C LEU A 9 4.44 10.03 8.40
N ILE A 10 4.43 8.78 8.88
CA ILE A 10 5.28 7.70 8.36
C ILE A 10 5.05 7.50 6.86
N ARG A 11 3.79 7.50 6.41
CA ARG A 11 3.43 7.37 5.00
C ARG A 11 3.92 8.54 4.15
N GLN A 12 3.77 9.77 4.64
CA GLN A 12 4.26 10.98 3.95
C GLN A 12 5.78 10.96 3.82
N ILE A 13 6.48 10.62 4.92
CA ILE A 13 7.93 10.44 4.90
C ILE A 13 8.31 9.31 3.94
N LYS A 14 7.58 8.19 3.86
CA LYS A 14 7.87 7.12 2.88
C LYS A 14 7.75 7.60 1.44
N LYS A 15 6.68 8.33 1.12
CA LYS A 15 6.36 8.76 -0.24
C LYS A 15 7.23 9.91 -0.74
N HIS A 16 7.54 10.88 0.11
CA HIS A 16 8.14 12.15 -0.31
C HIS A 16 9.63 12.25 0.00
N ARG A 17 10.41 11.18 -0.20
CA ARG A 17 11.87 11.22 -0.07
C ARG A 17 12.52 11.53 -1.42
N SER A 18 13.66 12.21 -1.37
CA SER A 18 14.49 12.39 -2.56
C SER A 18 15.08 11.03 -2.94
N GLU A 19 14.94 10.61 -4.20
CA GLU A 19 15.56 9.39 -4.72
C GLU A 19 17.07 9.38 -4.48
N SER A 20 17.71 10.54 -4.64
CA SER A 20 19.15 10.71 -4.46
C SER A 20 19.59 10.84 -3.00
N ALA A 21 18.68 10.86 -2.02
CA ALA A 21 18.96 11.11 -0.61
C ALA A 21 17.86 10.53 0.31
N GLN A 22 17.59 9.23 0.20
CA GLN A 22 16.46 8.59 0.88
C GLN A 22 16.59 8.63 2.41
N PHE A 23 17.81 8.61 2.96
CA PHE A 23 18.03 8.65 4.41
C PHE A 23 17.76 10.02 5.07
N PHE A 24 17.64 11.10 4.29
CA PHE A 24 17.60 12.47 4.83
C PHE A 24 16.46 12.69 5.84
N LYS A 25 15.22 12.40 5.45
CA LYS A 25 14.06 12.61 6.34
C LYS A 25 14.07 11.67 7.56
N PRO A 26 14.26 10.33 7.40
CA PRO A 26 14.26 9.41 8.53
C PRO A 26 15.34 9.74 9.57
N VAL A 27 16.56 10.04 9.14
CA VAL A 27 17.67 10.36 10.06
C VAL A 27 17.40 11.69 10.78
N CYS A 28 16.79 12.67 10.10
CA CYS A 28 16.40 13.94 10.73
C CYS A 28 15.35 13.75 11.83
N VAL A 29 14.37 12.85 11.61
CA VAL A 29 13.37 12.49 12.62
C VAL A 29 14.02 11.74 13.80
N ILE A 30 14.91 10.78 13.54
CA ILE A 30 15.66 10.08 14.61
C ILE A 30 16.46 11.07 15.45
N ALA A 31 17.15 12.03 14.82
CA ALA A 31 17.89 13.08 15.53
C ALA A 31 16.99 13.91 16.45
N ALA A 32 15.80 14.30 15.98
CA ALA A 32 14.83 15.04 16.78
C ALA A 32 14.27 14.20 17.94
N ILE A 33 13.98 12.92 17.72
CA ILE A 33 13.51 12.02 18.79
C ILE A 33 14.57 11.84 19.86
N ASP A 34 15.83 11.59 19.46
CA ASP A 34 16.91 11.33 20.40
C ASP A 34 17.18 12.55 21.30
N LEU A 35 17.09 13.77 20.74
CA LEU A 35 17.17 15.02 21.49
C LEU A 35 15.96 15.24 22.41
N ALA A 36 14.75 14.90 21.97
CA ALA A 36 13.56 14.96 22.81
C ALA A 36 13.65 13.99 24.00
N ASP A 37 14.17 12.79 23.78
CA ASP A 37 14.42 11.79 24.84
C ASP A 37 15.54 12.21 25.81
N GLU A 38 16.42 13.11 25.39
CA GLU A 38 17.44 13.75 26.22
C GLU A 38 16.91 15.00 26.95
N GLY A 39 15.66 15.39 26.74
CA GLY A 39 15.06 16.60 27.32
C GLY A 39 15.58 17.90 26.71
N GLN A 40 16.11 17.86 25.48
CA GLN A 40 16.67 19.03 24.79
C GLN A 40 15.70 19.67 23.77
N ILE A 41 14.53 19.07 23.54
CA ILE A 41 13.51 19.61 22.63
C ILE A 41 12.17 19.68 23.34
N GLU A 42 11.62 20.89 23.38
CA GLU A 42 10.25 21.14 23.80
C GLU A 42 9.31 21.14 22.58
N PRO A 43 8.13 20.49 22.63
CA PRO A 43 7.28 20.34 21.45
C PRO A 43 6.76 21.66 20.88
N THR A 44 6.57 22.67 21.73
CA THR A 44 6.05 24.00 21.35
C THR A 44 7.13 24.98 20.90
N GLU A 45 8.41 24.64 21.14
CA GLU A 45 9.57 25.47 20.87
C GLU A 45 10.80 24.59 20.57
N ILE A 46 10.87 24.11 19.33
CA ILE A 46 11.92 23.21 18.88
C ILE A 46 13.21 24.00 18.59
N GLU A 47 14.32 23.59 19.21
CA GLU A 47 15.65 24.09 18.86
C GLU A 47 16.15 23.45 17.54
N GLY A 48 15.72 23.99 16.40
CA GLY A 48 16.01 23.41 15.09
C GLY A 48 17.51 23.32 14.74
N LYS A 49 18.35 24.18 15.33
CA LYS A 49 19.80 24.12 15.13
C LYS A 49 20.39 22.85 15.76
N ALA A 50 19.95 22.47 16.95
CA ALA A 50 20.38 21.25 17.63
C ALA A 50 20.02 20.00 16.82
N ILE A 51 18.83 19.96 16.21
CA ILE A 51 18.43 18.86 15.32
C ILE A 51 19.36 18.78 14.10
N CYS A 52 19.65 19.92 13.46
CA CYS A 52 20.56 19.94 12.31
C CYS A 52 21.98 19.51 12.66
N ASP A 53 22.46 19.88 13.85
CA ASP A 53 23.79 19.51 14.34
C ASP A 53 23.84 18.00 14.67
N ARG A 54 22.82 17.47 15.34
CA ARG A 54 22.70 16.02 15.61
C ARG A 54 22.59 15.19 14.33
N PHE A 55 21.84 15.67 13.33
CA PHE A 55 21.82 15.05 12.01
C PHE A 55 23.22 15.00 11.38
N SER A 56 23.96 16.09 11.47
CA SER A 56 25.33 16.16 10.97
C SER A 56 26.24 15.14 11.67
N ASP A 57 26.12 14.99 12.98
CA ASP A 57 26.89 14.01 13.76
C ASP A 57 26.61 12.57 13.30
N TYR A 58 25.36 12.27 12.97
CA TYR A 58 24.94 10.95 12.49
C TYR A 58 25.40 10.65 11.06
N VAL A 59 25.42 11.65 10.19
CA VAL A 59 25.62 11.45 8.75
C VAL A 59 27.07 11.64 8.34
N THR A 60 27.78 12.64 8.88
CA THR A 60 29.15 13.01 8.46
C THR A 60 30.16 11.85 8.51
N PRO A 61 30.14 10.94 9.51
CA PRO A 61 31.09 9.83 9.56
C PRO A 61 30.96 8.83 8.38
N PHE A 62 29.81 8.78 7.73
CA PHE A 62 29.48 7.82 6.67
C PHE A 62 29.29 8.49 5.31
N HIS A 63 28.80 9.73 5.32
CA HIS A 63 28.52 10.58 4.16
C HIS A 63 29.03 12.01 4.42
N PRO A 64 30.35 12.25 4.37
CA PRO A 64 30.97 13.52 4.80
C PRO A 64 30.42 14.76 4.10
N ASP A 65 30.11 14.66 2.82
CA ASP A 65 29.61 15.79 2.03
C ASP A 65 28.15 16.15 2.30
N ARG A 66 27.42 15.26 3.00
CA ARG A 66 25.97 15.34 3.19
C ARG A 66 25.53 15.70 4.61
N GLY A 67 26.42 15.59 5.61
CA GLY A 67 26.07 15.92 7.00
C GLY A 67 25.65 17.38 7.20
N LYS A 68 26.26 18.31 6.46
CA LYS A 68 25.92 19.75 6.49
C LYS A 68 24.52 20.10 5.97
N ASP A 69 23.87 19.17 5.27
CA ASP A 69 22.59 19.39 4.59
C ASP A 69 21.36 19.08 5.45
N GLY A 70 21.51 18.82 6.75
CA GLY A 70 20.41 18.50 7.68
C GLY A 70 19.28 19.53 7.73
N TYR A 71 19.54 20.79 7.36
CA TYR A 71 18.50 21.82 7.26
C TYR A 71 17.48 21.55 6.13
N LYS A 72 17.86 20.78 5.09
CA LYS A 72 16.98 20.42 3.97
C LYS A 72 15.87 19.45 4.40
N PRO A 73 16.15 18.25 4.95
CA PRO A 73 15.09 17.40 5.47
C PRO A 73 14.34 18.08 6.60
N PHE A 74 15.03 18.89 7.41
CA PHE A 74 14.39 19.64 8.48
C PHE A 74 13.29 20.58 7.95
N TRP A 75 13.58 21.35 6.90
CA TRP A 75 12.54 22.13 6.21
C TRP A 75 11.49 21.25 5.56
N HIS A 76 11.87 20.21 4.80
CA HIS A 76 10.91 19.42 4.02
C HIS A 76 9.92 18.60 4.86
N LEU A 77 10.24 18.32 6.12
CA LEU A 77 9.31 17.69 7.08
C LEU A 77 8.11 18.59 7.44
N THR A 78 8.14 19.88 7.07
CA THR A 78 6.94 20.75 7.09
C THR A 78 5.88 20.31 6.08
N ASN A 79 6.30 19.84 4.90
CA ASN A 79 5.40 19.30 3.89
C ASN A 79 4.76 17.98 4.35
N ASP A 80 5.45 17.25 5.23
CA ASP A 80 4.95 16.03 5.88
C ASP A 80 4.15 16.33 7.16
N ARG A 81 3.92 17.62 7.45
CA ARG A 81 3.17 18.15 8.60
C ARG A 81 3.74 17.78 9.97
N LEU A 82 5.02 17.41 10.09
CA LEU A 82 5.61 17.09 11.40
C LEU A 82 5.74 18.33 12.31
N TRP A 83 6.26 19.42 11.76
CA TRP A 83 6.41 20.69 12.46
C TRP A 83 6.10 21.86 11.55
N THR A 84 5.93 23.02 12.15
CA THR A 84 5.64 24.29 11.48
C THR A 84 6.66 25.32 11.93
N PHE A 85 7.22 26.05 10.96
CA PHE A 85 8.12 27.18 11.19
C PHE A 85 7.28 28.45 11.20
N PHE A 86 7.58 29.38 12.10
CA PHE A 86 6.84 30.62 12.26
C PHE A 86 7.78 31.82 12.13
N HIS A 87 7.26 32.90 11.53
CA HIS A 87 7.84 34.23 11.56
C HIS A 87 6.72 35.23 11.88
N ASP A 88 6.92 36.07 12.91
CA ASP A 88 5.88 36.98 13.42
C ASP A 88 4.53 36.27 13.65
N ASP A 89 4.56 35.10 14.30
CA ASP A 89 3.43 34.20 14.57
C ASP A 89 2.67 33.67 13.34
N LYS A 90 3.17 33.91 12.12
CA LYS A 90 2.61 33.37 10.88
C LYS A 90 3.39 32.13 10.44
N PRO A 91 2.71 31.06 10.01
CA PRO A 91 3.39 29.89 9.48
C PRO A 91 4.11 30.24 8.18
N LEU A 92 5.39 29.88 8.10
CA LEU A 92 6.17 29.97 6.87
C LEU A 92 5.71 28.92 5.87
N VAL A 93 5.61 29.33 4.61
CA VAL A 93 5.27 28.50 3.45
C VAL A 93 6.36 28.59 2.39
N SER A 94 6.33 27.70 1.40
CA SER A 94 7.32 27.65 0.33
C SER A 94 7.52 28.99 -0.40
N SER A 95 6.46 29.77 -0.57
CA SER A 95 6.53 31.10 -1.22
C SER A 95 7.33 32.14 -0.44
N ASP A 96 7.64 31.90 0.84
CA ASP A 96 8.48 32.80 1.65
C ASP A 96 9.97 32.67 1.30
N PHE A 97 10.33 31.70 0.46
CA PHE A 97 11.68 31.49 -0.05
C PHE A 97 11.70 31.60 -1.58
N SER A 98 12.75 32.24 -2.12
CA SER A 98 12.86 32.59 -3.55
C SER A 98 12.77 31.41 -4.53
N HIS A 99 12.96 30.17 -4.06
CA HIS A 99 12.87 28.95 -4.87
C HIS A 99 12.01 27.86 -4.20
N GLY A 100 11.07 28.23 -3.34
CA GLY A 100 10.22 27.26 -2.64
C GLY A 100 10.87 26.58 -1.43
N ALA A 101 12.16 26.81 -1.19
CA ALA A 101 12.92 26.20 -0.11
C ALA A 101 14.10 27.11 0.33
N PRO A 102 14.60 26.99 1.56
CA PRO A 102 15.77 27.73 2.03
C PRO A 102 17.03 27.30 1.29
N ALA A 103 17.80 28.27 0.78
CA ALA A 103 19.05 27.99 0.07
C ALA A 103 20.23 27.63 1.00
N SER A 104 20.10 27.85 2.31
CA SER A 104 21.12 27.48 3.30
C SER A 104 20.53 27.39 4.71
N LYS A 105 21.23 26.69 5.61
CA LYS A 105 20.93 26.65 7.05
C LYS A 105 20.78 28.06 7.64
N ALA A 106 21.70 28.96 7.31
CA ALA A 106 21.66 30.35 7.80
C ALA A 106 20.40 31.10 7.32
N LYS A 107 19.99 30.92 6.06
CA LYS A 107 18.79 31.57 5.52
C LYS A 107 17.49 31.03 6.13
N LEU A 108 17.44 29.73 6.47
CA LEU A 108 16.29 29.14 7.16
C LEU A 108 16.09 29.79 8.53
N PHE A 109 17.14 29.77 9.36
CA PHE A 109 17.03 30.27 10.74
C PHE A 109 16.97 31.80 10.84
N ALA A 110 17.51 32.55 9.86
CA ALA A 110 17.35 34.00 9.83
C ALA A 110 15.91 34.47 9.56
N LYS A 111 15.04 33.57 9.07
CA LYS A 111 13.62 33.85 8.77
C LYS A 111 12.66 33.17 9.75
N THR A 112 13.17 32.48 10.76
CA THR A 112 12.37 31.66 11.66
C THR A 112 12.54 32.16 13.08
N ASP A 113 11.43 32.55 13.71
CA ASP A 113 11.42 32.97 15.10
C ASP A 113 11.07 31.82 16.04
N ARG A 114 10.17 30.93 15.58
CA ARG A 114 9.69 29.79 16.37
C ARG A 114 9.46 28.57 15.49
N ILE A 115 9.68 27.38 16.04
CA ILE A 115 9.37 26.10 15.41
C ILE A 115 8.57 25.28 16.41
N ALA A 116 7.47 24.67 15.98
CA ALA A 116 6.66 23.82 16.86
C ALA A 116 6.25 22.53 16.14
N ILE A 117 6.16 21.44 16.90
CA ILE A 117 5.50 20.21 16.44
C ILE A 117 4.06 20.57 16.08
N ASN A 118 3.57 20.01 14.98
CA ASN A 118 2.21 20.25 14.54
C ASN A 118 1.21 19.77 15.62
N GLU A 119 0.13 20.51 15.82
CA GLU A 119 -0.87 20.24 16.87
C GLU A 119 -1.41 18.80 16.82
N ASP A 120 -1.55 18.25 15.60
CA ASP A 120 -1.99 16.87 15.38
C ASP A 120 -1.09 15.84 16.09
N TYR A 121 0.19 16.16 16.30
CA TYR A 121 1.21 15.23 16.82
C TYR A 121 1.71 15.56 18.22
N ILE A 122 1.27 16.64 18.87
CA ILE A 122 1.84 17.09 20.16
C ILE A 122 1.72 16.02 21.25
N ASP A 123 0.56 15.38 21.37
CA ASP A 123 0.31 14.39 22.43
C ASP A 123 1.14 13.12 22.22
N LEU A 124 1.26 12.67 20.97
CA LEU A 124 2.15 11.56 20.61
C LEU A 124 3.60 11.93 20.86
N TRP A 125 4.01 13.15 20.48
CA TRP A 125 5.38 13.59 20.65
C TRP A 125 5.77 13.67 22.12
N LYS A 126 4.86 14.00 23.04
CA LYS A 126 5.14 14.01 24.49
C LYS A 126 5.37 12.60 25.06
N SER A 127 4.76 11.58 24.48
CA SER A 127 4.92 10.19 24.92
C SER A 127 6.24 9.60 24.47
N LYS A 128 7.10 9.20 25.43
CA LYS A 128 8.37 8.52 25.13
C LYS A 128 8.15 7.21 24.36
N THR A 129 7.11 6.45 24.73
CA THR A 129 6.78 5.19 24.04
C THR A 129 6.42 5.44 22.57
N GLU A 130 5.59 6.46 22.30
CA GLU A 130 5.21 6.82 20.93
C GLU A 130 6.41 7.32 20.12
N ARG A 131 7.31 8.11 20.74
CA ARG A 131 8.56 8.50 20.08
C ARG A 131 9.44 7.30 19.75
N GLN A 132 9.52 6.30 20.63
CA GLN A 132 10.27 5.08 20.36
C GLN A 132 9.66 4.28 19.21
N ILE A 133 8.33 4.17 19.14
CA ILE A 133 7.64 3.57 17.99
C ILE A 133 8.02 4.31 16.69
N LEU A 134 7.91 5.65 16.68
CA LEU A 134 8.29 6.44 15.50
C LEU A 134 9.76 6.24 15.12
N ARG A 135 10.66 6.17 16.10
CA ARG A 135 12.09 5.92 15.88
C ARG A 135 12.35 4.57 15.21
N GLN A 136 11.68 3.52 15.68
CA GLN A 136 11.78 2.18 15.10
C GLN A 136 11.30 2.17 13.65
N TYR A 137 10.20 2.86 13.34
CA TYR A 137 9.72 3.01 11.96
C TYR A 137 10.68 3.77 11.06
N MET A 138 11.39 4.78 11.58
CA MET A 138 12.42 5.46 10.80
C MET A 138 13.59 4.51 10.48
N LEU A 139 13.97 3.63 11.39
CA LEU A 139 14.96 2.58 11.12
C LEU A 139 14.45 1.57 10.08
N ALA A 140 13.19 1.14 10.16
CA ALA A 140 12.59 0.24 9.18
C ALA A 140 12.58 0.86 7.77
N ILE A 141 12.23 2.14 7.69
CA ILE A 141 12.32 2.91 6.46
C ILE A 141 13.73 2.87 5.87
N LEU A 142 14.76 3.10 6.69
CA LEU A 142 16.15 3.04 6.23
C LEU A 142 16.52 1.64 5.72
N ASN A 143 15.99 0.59 6.37
CA ASN A 143 16.23 -0.81 5.99
C ASN A 143 15.64 -1.17 4.62
N GLU A 144 14.44 -0.68 4.33
CA GLU A 144 13.74 -0.86 3.05
C GLU A 144 14.32 0.00 1.91
N SER A 145 15.31 0.85 2.18
CA SER A 145 15.84 1.83 1.22
C SER A 145 17.13 1.35 0.51
N ASP A 146 17.82 2.29 -0.15
CA ASP A 146 19.11 2.08 -0.80
C ASP A 146 20.25 1.71 0.16
N THR A 147 21.39 1.30 -0.43
CA THR A 147 22.61 0.94 0.31
C THR A 147 23.12 2.08 1.19
N ASP A 148 23.02 3.32 0.70
CA ASP A 148 23.45 4.54 1.42
C ASP A 148 22.63 4.79 2.68
N SER A 149 21.37 4.36 2.71
CA SER A 149 20.50 4.41 3.87
C SER A 149 20.79 3.26 4.84
N ARG A 150 21.01 2.05 4.31
CA ARG A 150 21.26 0.84 5.13
C ARG A 150 22.56 0.92 5.93
N VAL A 151 23.60 1.56 5.41
CA VAL A 151 24.88 1.74 6.14
C VAL A 151 24.73 2.55 7.44
N LEU A 152 23.68 3.38 7.55
CA LEU A 152 23.40 4.19 8.73
C LEU A 152 22.64 3.42 9.82
N ILE A 153 22.12 2.22 9.55
CA ILE A 153 21.31 1.49 10.52
C ILE A 153 22.13 0.97 11.71
N PRO A 154 23.23 0.21 11.52
CA PRO A 154 24.02 -0.27 12.65
C PRO A 154 24.46 0.84 13.63
N PRO A 155 25.00 1.99 13.17
CA PRO A 155 25.40 3.07 14.08
C PRO A 155 24.21 3.82 14.70
N LEU A 156 23.04 3.85 14.06
CA LEU A 156 21.84 4.50 14.61
C LEU A 156 20.99 3.58 15.49
N PHE A 157 21.28 2.28 15.52
CA PHE A 157 20.53 1.31 16.31
C PHE A 157 20.59 1.68 17.80
N GLU A 158 21.80 1.90 18.31
CA GLU A 158 22.05 2.47 19.63
C GLU A 158 22.91 3.73 19.50
N LYS A 159 22.33 4.90 19.81
CA LYS A 159 23.01 6.19 19.68
C LYS A 159 24.34 6.26 20.46
N ALA A 160 24.46 5.56 21.57
CA ALA A 160 25.67 5.52 22.40
C ALA A 160 26.87 4.83 21.70
N ASN A 161 26.58 4.06 20.65
CA ASN A 161 27.55 3.25 19.92
C ASN A 161 27.84 3.80 18.51
N LEU A 162 27.39 5.03 18.19
CA LEU A 162 27.50 5.63 16.84
C LEU A 162 28.87 5.43 16.18
N LEU A 163 29.96 5.58 16.93
CA LEU A 163 31.35 5.45 16.41
C LEU A 163 32.07 4.17 16.90
N LYS A 164 31.41 3.33 17.68
CA LYS A 164 31.98 2.11 18.29
C LYS A 164 31.53 0.88 17.49
N ARG A 165 32.21 0.63 16.37
CA ARG A 165 31.84 -0.43 15.41
C ARG A 165 31.73 -1.81 16.04
N GLU A 166 32.58 -2.08 17.02
CA GLU A 166 32.62 -3.31 17.79
C GLU A 166 31.37 -3.54 18.66
N LEU A 167 30.57 -2.51 18.91
CA LEU A 167 29.31 -2.56 19.66
C LEU A 167 28.07 -2.45 18.76
N TRP A 168 28.24 -2.47 17.44
CA TRP A 168 27.12 -2.43 16.52
C TRP A 168 26.40 -3.78 16.49
N PRO A 169 25.08 -3.78 16.26
CA PRO A 169 24.35 -5.01 16.12
C PRO A 169 24.86 -5.78 14.90
N ASP A 170 24.98 -7.10 15.04
CA ASP A 170 25.27 -7.97 13.91
C ASP A 170 24.05 -8.10 12.97
N GLU A 171 24.27 -8.69 11.78
CA GLU A 171 23.20 -8.88 10.80
C GLU A 171 22.04 -9.74 11.32
N GLY A 172 22.31 -10.69 12.22
CA GLY A 172 21.29 -11.54 12.82
C GLY A 172 20.39 -10.75 13.77
N GLN A 173 20.98 -9.90 14.61
CA GLN A 173 20.27 -9.01 15.51
C GLN A 173 19.41 -7.98 14.76
N LEU A 174 19.95 -7.37 13.70
CA LEU A 174 19.19 -6.45 12.85
C LEU A 174 18.03 -7.18 12.14
N ARG A 175 18.27 -8.37 11.61
CA ARG A 175 17.22 -9.18 10.98
C ARG A 175 16.10 -9.52 11.96
N ALA A 176 16.44 -10.02 13.15
CA ALA A 176 15.47 -10.33 14.19
C ALA A 176 14.66 -9.09 14.61
N PHE A 177 15.33 -7.95 14.78
CA PHE A 177 14.66 -6.70 15.12
C PHE A 177 13.65 -6.28 14.05
N PHE A 178 14.05 -6.26 12.78
CA PHE A 178 13.15 -5.83 11.70
C PHE A 178 12.02 -6.84 11.45
N SER A 179 12.28 -8.14 11.57
CA SER A 179 11.23 -9.17 11.50
C SER A 179 10.17 -8.99 12.59
N ASN A 180 10.58 -8.67 13.82
CA ASN A 180 9.66 -8.40 14.93
C ASN A 180 8.87 -7.10 14.73
N LEU A 181 9.50 -6.08 14.15
CA LEU A 181 8.87 -4.79 13.89
C LEU A 181 7.83 -4.84 12.75
N THR A 182 8.08 -5.65 11.72
CA THR A 182 7.08 -5.92 10.67
C THR A 182 5.88 -6.70 11.23
N GLY A 183 6.10 -7.62 12.17
CA GLY A 183 5.01 -8.32 12.88
C GLY A 183 4.18 -7.42 13.81
N GLN A 184 4.71 -6.26 14.23
CA GLN A 184 3.99 -5.26 15.04
C GLN A 184 3.36 -4.13 14.22
N SER A 185 3.68 -4.02 12.94
CA SER A 185 3.07 -2.97 12.08
C SER A 185 1.59 -3.25 11.79
N ASP A 186 1.19 -4.51 11.84
CA ASP A 186 -0.20 -4.96 11.75
C ASP A 186 -1.00 -4.74 13.06
N LEU A 187 -0.32 -4.47 14.19
CA LEU A 187 -0.95 -4.31 15.51
C LEU A 187 -1.57 -2.91 15.73
N PHE A 188 -1.21 -1.89 14.96
CA PHE A 188 -1.66 -0.50 15.20
C PHE A 188 -2.91 -0.07 14.44
N ASP A 189 -3.46 -0.94 13.58
CA ASP A 189 -4.84 -0.80 13.09
C ASP A 189 -5.87 -1.44 14.04
N VAL A 190 -5.43 -2.17 15.07
CA VAL A 190 -6.30 -2.97 15.96
C VAL A 190 -6.03 -2.66 17.44
N VAL A 191 -6.24 -1.42 17.91
CA VAL A 191 -6.28 -1.17 19.37
C VAL A 191 -7.38 -0.17 19.76
N SER A 192 -8.60 -0.69 19.80
CA SER A 192 -9.63 -0.26 20.76
C SER A 192 -10.32 -1.52 21.26
N SER A 193 -9.67 -2.25 22.16
CA SER A 193 -10.22 -3.13 23.21
C SER A 193 -9.09 -3.96 23.84
N GLN A 194 -8.92 -3.81 25.16
CA GLN A 194 -7.99 -4.54 26.04
C GLN A 194 -8.33 -6.06 26.07
N THR A 195 -7.53 -7.04 26.53
CA THR A 195 -6.65 -7.08 27.72
C THR A 195 -5.77 -8.36 27.71
N LEU A 196 -4.49 -8.21 28.10
CA LEU A 196 -3.52 -9.13 28.73
C LEU A 196 -3.77 -10.65 28.80
N THR A 197 -2.74 -11.44 28.43
CA THR A 197 -1.93 -12.26 29.38
C THR A 197 -0.62 -12.74 28.74
N ALA A 198 0.47 -12.65 29.49
CA ALA A 198 1.80 -13.16 29.17
C ALA A 198 1.95 -14.63 29.58
N THR A 199 2.79 -15.41 28.87
CA THR A 199 3.78 -16.33 29.48
C THR A 199 4.66 -17.05 28.45
N ALA A 200 5.96 -17.07 28.77
CA ALA A 200 6.96 -18.13 28.62
C ALA A 200 7.68 -18.35 27.26
N ASP A 201 9.00 -18.15 27.32
CA ASP A 201 10.03 -18.67 26.40
C ASP A 201 9.90 -20.18 26.17
N PRO A 202 10.40 -20.66 25.02
CA PRO A 202 11.38 -21.74 25.11
C PRO A 202 12.61 -21.55 24.21
N GLU A 203 13.71 -22.04 24.76
CA GLU A 203 15.05 -22.21 24.18
C GLU A 203 15.09 -23.02 22.86
N PRO A 204 16.17 -22.88 22.08
CA PRO A 204 16.25 -23.30 20.68
C PRO A 204 16.66 -24.77 20.56
N ASN A 205 16.09 -25.51 19.60
CA ASN A 205 16.74 -26.73 19.16
C ASN A 205 16.46 -27.12 17.70
N ALA A 206 17.56 -27.61 17.10
CA ALA A 206 17.66 -28.50 15.95
C ALA A 206 17.36 -27.94 14.56
N SER A 207 18.41 -27.40 13.95
CA SER A 207 18.63 -27.28 12.51
C SER A 207 18.32 -28.59 11.76
N THR A 208 17.26 -28.56 10.96
CA THR A 208 17.01 -29.52 9.88
C THR A 208 17.16 -28.76 8.57
N GLN A 209 18.02 -29.22 7.66
CA GLN A 209 18.21 -28.64 6.32
C GLN A 209 16.87 -28.64 5.57
N LYS A 210 16.25 -27.45 5.46
CA LYS A 210 15.02 -27.20 4.71
C LYS A 210 15.33 -27.25 3.22
N ALA A 211 14.66 -28.12 2.46
CA ALA A 211 14.62 -28.00 1.00
C ALA A 211 14.16 -26.58 0.65
N ALA A 212 14.80 -25.94 -0.34
CA ALA A 212 14.56 -24.55 -0.69
C ALA A 212 13.06 -24.31 -0.92
N GLU A 213 12.42 -23.60 0.01
CA GLU A 213 11.01 -23.27 -0.07
C GLU A 213 10.77 -22.37 -1.28
N PRO A 214 9.63 -22.52 -1.99
CA PRO A 214 9.32 -21.63 -3.08
C PRO A 214 9.16 -20.21 -2.55
N GLU A 215 10.08 -19.32 -2.94
CA GLU A 215 10.10 -17.94 -2.46
C GLU A 215 8.99 -17.11 -3.10
N ALA A 216 8.14 -16.48 -2.28
CA ALA A 216 7.16 -15.52 -2.79
C ALA A 216 7.86 -14.32 -3.44
N LEU A 217 7.27 -13.77 -4.49
CA LEU A 217 7.81 -12.60 -5.17
C LEU A 217 7.42 -11.32 -4.44
N GLU A 218 8.42 -10.46 -4.27
CA GLU A 218 8.23 -9.13 -3.71
C GLU A 218 7.64 -8.16 -4.75
N HIS A 219 6.89 -7.19 -4.27
CA HIS A 219 6.31 -6.10 -5.08
C HIS A 219 5.39 -6.55 -6.22
N VAL A 220 4.73 -7.71 -6.12
CA VAL A 220 3.67 -8.10 -7.05
C VAL A 220 2.35 -7.46 -6.62
N PRO A 221 1.73 -6.60 -7.45
CA PRO A 221 0.39 -6.08 -7.19
C PRO A 221 -0.62 -7.22 -7.05
N THR A 222 -1.54 -7.12 -6.09
CA THR A 222 -2.53 -8.17 -5.84
C THR A 222 -3.93 -7.58 -5.69
N ALA A 223 -4.93 -8.25 -6.27
CA ALA A 223 -6.32 -7.92 -5.99
C ALA A 223 -6.66 -8.25 -4.53
N ILE A 224 -6.28 -9.41 -4.00
CA ILE A 224 -6.66 -9.79 -2.63
C ILE A 224 -5.43 -9.69 -1.72
N ALA A 225 -5.59 -9.03 -0.58
CA ALA A 225 -4.60 -9.03 0.48
C ALA A 225 -5.07 -9.90 1.64
N TYR A 226 -4.14 -10.72 2.12
CA TYR A 226 -4.36 -11.63 3.24
C TYR A 226 -3.56 -11.19 4.47
N GLY A 227 -4.06 -11.55 5.64
CA GLY A 227 -3.38 -11.33 6.91
C GLY A 227 -3.84 -12.32 7.97
N TRP A 228 -3.07 -12.47 9.04
CA TRP A 228 -3.45 -13.31 10.17
C TRP A 228 -4.41 -12.55 11.10
N VAL A 229 -5.61 -13.09 11.30
CA VAL A 229 -6.65 -12.55 12.19
C VAL A 229 -7.16 -13.68 13.08
N LYS A 230 -6.95 -13.57 14.39
CA LYS A 230 -7.41 -14.56 15.40
C LYS A 230 -7.03 -15.99 14.99
N ASP A 231 -5.75 -16.22 14.73
CA ASP A 231 -5.18 -17.54 14.41
C ASP A 231 -5.59 -18.14 13.05
N LYS A 232 -6.20 -17.33 12.18
CA LYS A 232 -6.61 -17.71 10.83
C LYS A 232 -6.11 -16.71 9.80
N ILE A 233 -5.97 -17.16 8.57
CA ILE A 233 -5.72 -16.27 7.44
C ILE A 233 -7.07 -15.71 6.98
N ALA A 234 -7.20 -14.39 6.96
CA ALA A 234 -8.40 -13.67 6.55
C ALA A 234 -8.06 -12.61 5.49
N VAL A 235 -9.08 -12.12 4.79
CA VAL A 235 -8.93 -10.96 3.91
C VAL A 235 -8.78 -9.69 4.74
N VAL A 236 -7.78 -8.88 4.45
CA VAL A 236 -7.49 -7.62 5.14
C VAL A 236 -7.48 -6.46 4.16
N SER A 237 -7.75 -5.24 4.64
CA SER A 237 -7.66 -4.04 3.81
C SER A 237 -6.22 -3.84 3.33
N LYS A 238 -6.03 -3.58 2.03
CA LYS A 238 -4.71 -3.26 1.47
C LYS A 238 -4.55 -1.76 1.21
N PRO A 239 -3.30 -1.24 1.23
CA PRO A 239 -3.02 0.13 0.81
C PRO A 239 -3.55 0.50 -0.59
N ALA A 240 -3.69 -0.48 -1.48
CA ALA A 240 -4.28 -0.34 -2.81
C ALA A 240 -5.68 0.25 -2.84
N ASP A 241 -6.48 -0.08 -1.83
CA ASP A 241 -7.89 0.31 -1.74
C ASP A 241 -8.02 1.77 -1.30
N TRP A 242 -6.90 2.41 -0.98
CA TRP A 242 -6.87 3.71 -0.36
C TRP A 242 -6.51 4.75 -1.40
N PRO A 243 -7.36 5.78 -1.57
CA PRO A 243 -7.04 6.88 -2.47
C PRO A 243 -5.83 7.67 -1.97
N VAL A 244 -5.00 8.11 -2.92
CA VAL A 244 -3.85 8.98 -2.71
C VAL A 244 -4.24 10.41 -3.06
N PHE A 245 -4.03 11.33 -2.11
CA PHE A 245 -4.41 12.73 -2.24
C PHE A 245 -3.18 13.62 -2.37
N PRO A 246 -2.76 13.97 -3.60
CA PRO A 246 -1.60 14.82 -3.82
C PRO A 246 -1.84 16.30 -3.50
N TYR A 247 -3.10 16.76 -3.48
CA TYR A 247 -3.44 18.17 -3.26
C TYR A 247 -4.50 18.34 -2.16
N ALA A 248 -4.56 19.52 -1.54
CA ALA A 248 -5.49 19.81 -0.44
C ALA A 248 -6.98 19.62 -0.82
N THR A 249 -7.34 19.87 -2.09
CA THR A 249 -8.71 19.66 -2.61
C THR A 249 -8.97 18.22 -3.06
N SER A 250 -7.94 17.37 -3.12
CA SER A 250 -8.04 16.00 -3.65
C SER A 250 -9.00 15.12 -2.85
N HIS A 251 -9.11 15.32 -1.53
CA HIS A 251 -10.09 14.60 -0.71
C HIS A 251 -11.54 14.91 -1.10
N HIS A 252 -11.88 16.20 -1.25
CA HIS A 252 -13.22 16.61 -1.66
C HIS A 252 -13.54 16.15 -3.08
N ASN A 253 -12.58 16.31 -4.00
CA ASN A 253 -12.74 15.90 -5.40
C ASN A 253 -12.90 14.39 -5.55
N HIS A 254 -12.17 13.60 -4.75
CA HIS A 254 -12.32 12.15 -4.72
C HIS A 254 -13.66 11.73 -4.14
N GLY A 255 -14.05 12.27 -2.97
CA GLY A 255 -15.33 11.93 -2.35
C GLY A 255 -16.51 12.21 -3.28
N ALA A 256 -16.51 13.37 -3.95
CA ALA A 256 -17.52 13.72 -4.94
C ALA A 256 -17.53 12.77 -6.15
N ARG A 257 -16.36 12.35 -6.65
CA ARG A 257 -16.25 11.43 -7.80
C ARG A 257 -16.62 10.00 -7.45
N LEU A 258 -16.23 9.54 -6.27
CA LEU A 258 -16.57 8.21 -5.76
C LEU A 258 -18.09 8.09 -5.59
N GLU A 259 -18.71 9.12 -5.02
CA GLU A 259 -20.16 9.18 -4.87
C GLU A 259 -20.87 9.28 -6.23
N ALA A 260 -20.35 10.09 -7.17
CA ALA A 260 -20.88 10.14 -8.52
C ALA A 260 -20.83 8.77 -9.22
N CYS A 261 -19.71 8.04 -9.08
CA CYS A 261 -19.61 6.68 -9.61
C CYS A 261 -20.67 5.76 -8.98
N ARG A 262 -20.84 5.82 -7.66
CA ARG A 262 -21.82 5.00 -6.93
C ARG A 262 -23.25 5.27 -7.38
N GLU A 263 -23.66 6.54 -7.39
CA GLU A 263 -25.00 6.95 -7.77
C GLU A 263 -25.32 6.61 -9.24
N LEU A 264 -24.35 6.82 -10.15
CA LEU A 264 -24.52 6.46 -11.56
C LEU A 264 -24.67 4.94 -11.75
N SER A 265 -23.90 4.13 -11.04
CA SER A 265 -24.03 2.67 -11.08
C SER A 265 -25.36 2.21 -10.49
N LEU A 266 -25.79 2.76 -9.35
CA LEU A 266 -27.08 2.42 -8.73
C LEU A 266 -28.27 2.79 -9.63
N ASP A 267 -28.22 3.94 -10.29
CA ASP A 267 -29.24 4.36 -11.26
C ASP A 267 -29.29 3.42 -12.47
N LEU A 268 -28.13 3.05 -13.03
CA LEU A 268 -28.04 2.08 -14.13
C LEU A 268 -28.61 0.71 -13.73
N ILE A 269 -28.21 0.17 -12.58
CA ILE A 269 -28.72 -1.08 -12.02
C ILE A 269 -30.24 -1.00 -11.83
N SER A 270 -30.74 0.08 -11.24
CA SER A 270 -32.19 0.25 -11.04
C SER A 270 -32.95 0.27 -12.36
N LYS A 271 -32.39 0.87 -13.43
CA LYS A 271 -33.03 0.92 -14.74
C LYS A 271 -32.97 -0.43 -15.46
N LEU A 272 -31.85 -1.16 -15.35
CA LEU A 272 -31.71 -2.52 -15.88
C LEU A 272 -32.66 -3.51 -15.18
N ASN A 273 -32.77 -3.44 -13.86
CA ASN A 273 -33.71 -4.26 -13.08
C ASN A 273 -35.17 -3.98 -13.43
N ARG A 274 -35.50 -2.76 -13.87
CA ARG A 274 -36.82 -2.39 -14.39
C ARG A 274 -36.99 -2.70 -15.88
N GLN A 275 -36.01 -3.35 -16.50
CA GLN A 275 -35.98 -3.66 -17.93
C GLN A 275 -36.18 -2.41 -18.81
N ALA A 276 -35.65 -1.27 -18.38
CA ALA A 276 -35.74 -0.02 -19.15
C ALA A 276 -35.06 -0.12 -20.53
N TRP A 277 -34.12 -1.06 -20.68
CA TRP A 277 -33.43 -1.40 -21.92
C TRP A 277 -33.31 -2.91 -22.08
N GLN A 278 -33.32 -3.38 -23.33
CA GLN A 278 -33.08 -4.77 -23.69
C GLN A 278 -31.60 -4.93 -24.05
N VAL A 279 -30.79 -5.27 -23.07
CA VAL A 279 -29.33 -5.48 -23.21
C VAL A 279 -28.95 -6.77 -22.50
N ARG A 280 -27.73 -7.27 -22.73
CA ARG A 280 -27.23 -8.47 -22.06
C ARG A 280 -27.25 -8.32 -20.54
N VAL A 281 -27.51 -9.45 -19.86
CA VAL A 281 -27.54 -9.51 -18.39
C VAL A 281 -26.18 -9.21 -17.78
N ASP A 282 -25.08 -9.49 -18.51
CA ASP A 282 -23.72 -9.25 -18.01
C ASP A 282 -23.46 -7.79 -17.66
N TYR A 283 -24.13 -6.81 -18.27
CA TYR A 283 -24.00 -5.40 -17.83
C TYR A 283 -24.51 -5.20 -16.40
N LEU A 284 -25.61 -5.84 -16.03
CA LEU A 284 -26.17 -5.76 -14.69
C LEU A 284 -25.21 -6.43 -13.70
N GLU A 285 -24.77 -7.65 -14.01
CA GLU A 285 -23.84 -8.41 -13.16
C GLU A 285 -22.53 -7.66 -12.94
N GLN A 286 -21.95 -7.08 -13.99
CA GLN A 286 -20.71 -6.31 -13.88
C GLN A 286 -20.90 -4.98 -13.13
N LEU A 287 -22.07 -4.34 -13.23
CA LEU A 287 -22.36 -3.13 -12.43
C LEU A 287 -22.56 -3.46 -10.94
N GLU A 288 -23.21 -4.59 -10.63
CA GLU A 288 -23.35 -5.08 -9.25
C GLU A 288 -22.00 -5.47 -8.67
N PHE A 289 -21.17 -6.17 -9.46
CA PHE A 289 -19.80 -6.51 -9.09
C PHE A 289 -18.93 -5.26 -8.90
N TYR A 290 -19.06 -4.27 -9.79
CA TYR A 290 -18.41 -2.97 -9.65
C TYR A 290 -18.77 -2.30 -8.33
N LEU A 291 -20.07 -2.21 -7.99
CA LEU A 291 -20.52 -1.58 -6.75
C LEU A 291 -20.08 -2.33 -5.49
N LYS A 292 -20.11 -3.67 -5.54
CA LYS A 292 -19.63 -4.52 -4.44
C LYS A 292 -18.18 -4.19 -4.06
N TRP A 293 -17.35 -3.93 -5.06
CA TRP A 293 -15.93 -3.66 -4.88
C TRP A 293 -15.56 -2.19 -4.92
N LEU A 294 -16.46 -1.28 -5.27
CA LEU A 294 -16.14 0.14 -5.27
C LEU A 294 -15.77 0.59 -3.85
N PRO A 295 -14.59 1.22 -3.63
CA PRO A 295 -14.20 1.63 -2.30
C PRO A 295 -15.26 2.49 -1.59
N THR A 296 -15.38 2.31 -0.29
CA THR A 296 -16.27 3.06 0.59
C THR A 296 -15.46 3.87 1.60
N ALA A 297 -16.10 4.86 2.25
CA ALA A 297 -15.43 5.74 3.21
C ALA A 297 -14.94 5.02 4.48
N ASP A 298 -15.51 3.84 4.77
CA ASP A 298 -15.22 2.95 5.89
C ASP A 298 -14.17 1.87 5.59
N LYS A 299 -13.31 2.10 4.58
CA LYS A 299 -12.16 1.23 4.21
C LYS A 299 -12.54 -0.17 3.72
N HIS A 300 -13.76 -0.35 3.22
CA HIS A 300 -14.18 -1.56 2.52
C HIS A 300 -14.14 -1.32 0.99
N GLY A 301 -14.00 -2.41 0.22
CA GLY A 301 -13.91 -2.39 -1.25
C GLY A 301 -12.51 -2.69 -1.79
N ASN A 302 -12.42 -2.84 -3.10
CA ASN A 302 -11.24 -3.20 -3.86
C ASN A 302 -11.19 -2.48 -5.22
N ILE A 303 -10.38 -1.44 -5.33
CA ILE A 303 -10.38 -0.62 -6.55
C ILE A 303 -9.90 -1.38 -7.77
N LEU A 304 -9.00 -2.36 -7.63
CA LEU A 304 -8.53 -3.16 -8.77
C LEU A 304 -9.65 -4.04 -9.34
N LEU A 305 -10.46 -4.66 -8.48
CA LEU A 305 -11.62 -5.43 -8.90
C LEU A 305 -12.72 -4.53 -9.51
N ALA A 306 -12.95 -3.36 -8.92
CA ALA A 306 -13.86 -2.37 -9.50
C ALA A 306 -13.36 -1.86 -10.85
N ASP A 307 -12.06 -1.60 -11.03
CA ASP A 307 -11.49 -1.19 -12.32
C ASP A 307 -11.63 -2.27 -13.39
N GLY A 308 -11.37 -3.53 -13.02
CA GLY A 308 -11.58 -4.69 -13.89
C GLY A 308 -13.04 -4.77 -14.38
N ALA A 309 -14.01 -4.62 -13.47
CA ALA A 309 -15.42 -4.60 -13.83
C ALA A 309 -15.78 -3.45 -14.77
N ALA A 310 -15.28 -2.24 -14.50
CA ALA A 310 -15.49 -1.08 -15.36
C ALA A 310 -14.87 -1.26 -16.75
N ARG A 311 -13.70 -1.90 -16.85
CA ARG A 311 -13.09 -2.26 -18.13
C ARG A 311 -13.90 -3.32 -18.87
N ALA A 312 -14.37 -4.37 -18.19
CA ALA A 312 -15.25 -5.37 -18.81
C ALA A 312 -16.52 -4.71 -19.40
N ILE A 313 -17.15 -3.79 -18.65
CA ILE A 313 -18.28 -2.97 -19.15
C ILE A 313 -17.87 -2.16 -20.38
N ARG A 314 -16.69 -1.54 -20.37
CA ARG A 314 -16.17 -0.77 -21.51
C ARG A 314 -15.94 -1.65 -22.75
N HIS A 315 -15.42 -2.88 -22.58
CA HIS A 315 -15.20 -3.83 -23.67
C HIS A 315 -16.52 -4.30 -24.27
N MET A 316 -17.50 -4.68 -23.44
CA MET A 316 -18.86 -5.00 -23.90
C MET A 316 -19.47 -3.82 -24.67
N PHE A 317 -19.34 -2.60 -24.13
CA PHE A 317 -19.84 -1.39 -24.79
C PHE A 317 -19.16 -1.18 -26.16
N SER A 318 -17.84 -1.40 -26.25
CA SER A 318 -17.12 -1.27 -27.53
C SER A 318 -17.63 -2.26 -28.58
N ALA A 319 -17.77 -3.54 -28.20
CA ALA A 319 -18.19 -4.61 -29.10
C ALA A 319 -19.65 -4.50 -29.57
N GLU A 320 -20.51 -3.92 -28.74
CA GLU A 320 -21.95 -3.82 -28.99
C GLU A 320 -22.39 -2.40 -29.36
N ARG A 321 -21.44 -1.49 -29.58
CA ARG A 321 -21.70 -0.04 -29.75
C ARG A 321 -22.81 0.29 -30.76
N GLU A 322 -22.96 -0.53 -31.80
CA GLU A 322 -23.93 -0.33 -32.89
C GLU A 322 -25.33 -0.88 -32.57
N ALA A 323 -25.43 -1.81 -31.61
CA ALA A 323 -26.67 -2.45 -31.18
C ALA A 323 -27.24 -1.85 -29.89
N LEU A 324 -26.46 -1.07 -29.14
CA LEU A 324 -26.88 -0.54 -27.84
C LEU A 324 -27.89 0.61 -27.95
N PRO A 325 -28.94 0.63 -27.12
CA PRO A 325 -29.85 1.77 -27.06
C PRO A 325 -29.11 3.07 -26.75
N LEU A 326 -29.37 4.13 -27.51
CA LEU A 326 -28.65 5.40 -27.41
C LEU A 326 -28.62 5.98 -25.98
N ALA A 327 -29.75 5.92 -25.27
CA ALA A 327 -29.85 6.40 -23.89
C ALA A 327 -29.02 5.57 -22.90
N PHE A 328 -28.92 4.27 -23.14
CA PHE A 328 -28.09 3.38 -22.33
C PHE A 328 -26.60 3.63 -22.61
N ALA A 329 -26.21 3.71 -23.89
CA ALA A 329 -24.85 4.04 -24.31
C ALA A 329 -24.35 5.39 -23.74
N ALA A 330 -25.21 6.42 -23.73
CA ALA A 330 -24.89 7.71 -23.12
C ALA A 330 -24.68 7.60 -21.59
N SER A 331 -25.50 6.80 -20.91
CA SER A 331 -25.40 6.58 -19.46
C SER A 331 -24.14 5.80 -19.10
N LEU A 332 -23.83 4.73 -19.85
CA LEU A 332 -22.59 3.97 -19.71
C LEU A 332 -21.35 4.85 -19.95
N ARG A 333 -21.37 5.68 -20.99
CA ARG A 333 -20.26 6.60 -21.27
C ARG A 333 -20.00 7.54 -20.09
N THR A 334 -21.05 8.13 -19.52
CA THR A 334 -20.93 9.06 -18.38
C THR A 334 -20.40 8.34 -17.14
N PHE A 335 -20.88 7.14 -16.86
CA PHE A 335 -20.36 6.28 -15.80
C PHE A 335 -18.86 6.01 -15.98
N LEU A 336 -18.45 5.56 -17.17
CA LEU A 336 -17.06 5.24 -17.48
C LEU A 336 -16.13 6.46 -17.41
N GLU A 337 -16.58 7.64 -17.87
CA GLU A 337 -15.81 8.88 -17.76
C GLU A 337 -15.56 9.26 -16.29
N ASN A 338 -16.55 9.09 -15.41
CA ASN A 338 -16.39 9.33 -13.98
C ASN A 338 -15.46 8.30 -13.33
N HIS A 339 -15.58 7.03 -13.69
CA HIS A 339 -14.66 5.99 -13.22
C HIS A 339 -13.21 6.25 -13.68
N ILE A 340 -12.99 6.62 -14.94
CA ILE A 340 -11.66 6.99 -15.45
C ILE A 340 -11.10 8.18 -14.66
N ALA A 341 -11.93 9.18 -14.36
CA ALA A 341 -11.54 10.31 -13.55
C ALA A 341 -11.23 9.93 -12.08
N LEU A 342 -11.82 8.85 -11.57
CA LEU A 342 -11.56 8.30 -10.24
C LEU A 342 -10.17 7.64 -10.15
N ARG A 343 -9.68 7.01 -11.23
CA ARG A 343 -8.36 6.34 -11.28
C ARG A 343 -7.18 7.22 -10.89
N ALA A 344 -7.29 8.54 -11.13
CA ALA A 344 -6.25 9.50 -10.74
C ALA A 344 -5.92 9.51 -9.24
N PHE A 345 -6.81 8.98 -8.40
CA PHE A 345 -6.60 8.83 -6.97
C PHE A 345 -6.04 7.46 -6.57
N TYR A 346 -5.89 6.52 -7.50
CA TYR A 346 -5.49 5.13 -7.22
C TYR A 346 -4.29 4.74 -8.09
N PRO A 347 -3.06 5.16 -7.71
CA PRO A 347 -1.87 4.96 -8.52
C PRO A 347 -1.50 3.48 -8.75
N GLU A 348 -1.93 2.59 -7.85
CA GLU A 348 -1.69 1.15 -7.99
C GLU A 348 -2.36 0.56 -9.24
N ILE A 349 -3.44 1.17 -9.74
CA ILE A 349 -4.06 0.77 -11.00
C ILE A 349 -3.06 0.90 -12.15
N GLU A 350 -2.31 2.00 -12.19
CA GLU A 350 -1.32 2.22 -13.24
C GLU A 350 -0.14 1.24 -13.13
N GLU A 351 0.34 1.00 -11.91
CA GLU A 351 1.41 0.04 -11.64
C GLU A 351 1.02 -1.38 -12.03
N TYR A 352 -0.17 -1.83 -11.60
CA TYR A 352 -0.77 -3.10 -11.99
C TYR A 352 -0.78 -3.29 -13.51
N TYR A 353 -1.36 -2.33 -14.25
CA TYR A 353 -1.45 -2.44 -15.70
C TYR A 353 -0.13 -2.22 -16.44
N ARG A 354 0.86 -1.59 -15.81
CA ARG A 354 2.23 -1.57 -16.32
C ARG A 354 2.82 -2.97 -16.26
N SER A 355 2.67 -3.66 -15.13
CA SER A 355 3.16 -5.03 -14.94
C SER A 355 2.49 -6.03 -15.87
N VAL A 356 1.17 -5.94 -16.09
CA VAL A 356 0.47 -6.80 -17.06
C VAL A 356 0.98 -6.58 -18.48
N ARG A 357 1.22 -5.33 -18.89
CA ARG A 357 1.69 -5.01 -20.25
C ARG A 357 3.16 -5.37 -20.49
N SER A 358 4.00 -5.26 -19.48
CA SER A 358 5.39 -5.69 -19.56
C SER A 358 5.54 -7.21 -19.47
N GLY A 359 4.47 -7.96 -19.22
CA GLY A 359 4.56 -9.40 -19.07
C GLY A 359 4.79 -10.13 -20.40
N HIS A 360 5.76 -11.07 -20.41
CA HIS A 360 6.25 -11.69 -21.65
C HIS A 360 5.80 -13.14 -21.88
N VAL A 361 5.05 -13.75 -20.95
CA VAL A 361 4.69 -15.17 -21.07
C VAL A 361 3.48 -15.37 -21.98
N GLU A 362 3.65 -16.23 -22.99
CA GLU A 362 2.58 -16.69 -23.89
C GLU A 362 1.85 -17.94 -23.35
N ALA A 363 2.46 -18.68 -22.43
CA ALA A 363 1.85 -19.86 -21.83
C ALA A 363 0.70 -19.47 -20.88
N PRO A 364 -0.46 -20.17 -20.92
CA PRO A 364 -1.57 -19.87 -20.02
C PRO A 364 -1.19 -20.17 -18.55
N LEU A 365 -1.85 -19.49 -17.62
CA LEU A 365 -1.75 -19.82 -16.20
C LEU A 365 -2.13 -21.30 -15.96
N PRO A 366 -1.39 -22.06 -15.11
CA PRO A 366 -1.72 -23.46 -14.83
C PRO A 366 -3.02 -23.58 -14.02
N LEU A 367 -4.17 -23.62 -14.70
CA LEU A 367 -5.51 -23.61 -14.09
C LEU A 367 -5.78 -24.80 -13.15
N ASP A 368 -5.17 -25.96 -13.42
CA ASP A 368 -5.27 -27.13 -12.53
C ASP A 368 -4.62 -26.81 -11.17
N ALA A 369 -3.46 -26.17 -11.16
CA ALA A 369 -2.79 -25.75 -9.94
C ALA A 369 -3.58 -24.67 -9.19
N VAL A 370 -4.23 -23.75 -9.91
CA VAL A 370 -5.13 -22.74 -9.30
C VAL A 370 -6.31 -23.44 -8.64
N SER A 371 -6.93 -24.39 -9.33
CA SER A 371 -8.06 -25.18 -8.81
C SER A 371 -7.67 -25.98 -7.57
N ASP A 372 -6.46 -26.56 -7.55
CA ASP A 372 -5.91 -27.26 -6.38
C ASP A 372 -5.73 -26.30 -5.19
N VAL A 373 -5.20 -25.09 -5.40
CA VAL A 373 -5.08 -24.07 -4.34
C VAL A 373 -6.47 -23.71 -3.79
N ILE A 374 -7.45 -23.46 -4.66
CA ILE A 374 -8.82 -23.15 -4.26
C ILE A 374 -9.42 -24.29 -3.42
N GLY A 375 -9.26 -25.53 -3.88
CA GLY A 375 -9.75 -26.72 -3.16
C GLY A 375 -9.13 -26.85 -1.76
N VAL A 376 -7.83 -26.56 -1.62
CA VAL A 376 -7.16 -26.55 -0.31
C VAL A 376 -7.69 -25.44 0.60
N ILE A 377 -7.93 -24.24 0.06
CA ILE A 377 -8.55 -23.14 0.83
C ILE A 377 -9.92 -23.57 1.35
N GLU A 378 -10.76 -24.14 0.49
CA GLU A 378 -12.10 -24.60 0.87
C GLU A 378 -12.06 -25.72 1.92
N GLU A 379 -11.19 -26.73 1.77
CA GLU A 379 -11.05 -27.82 2.74
C GLU A 379 -10.59 -27.32 4.13
N GLN A 380 -9.74 -26.29 4.14
CA GLN A 380 -9.17 -25.73 5.37
C GLN A 380 -9.95 -24.53 5.90
N THR A 381 -11.11 -24.22 5.33
CA THR A 381 -12.04 -23.20 5.87
C THR A 381 -13.11 -23.89 6.75
N PRO A 382 -13.32 -23.48 8.02
CA PRO A 382 -12.77 -22.31 8.68
C PRO A 382 -11.55 -22.62 9.57
N ALA A 383 -10.90 -23.78 9.42
CA ALA A 383 -9.88 -24.26 10.35
C ALA A 383 -8.61 -23.39 10.35
N LEU A 384 -8.13 -23.03 9.15
CA LEU A 384 -6.97 -22.18 8.93
C LEU A 384 -7.34 -20.90 8.19
N PHE A 385 -8.27 -20.96 7.25
CA PHE A 385 -8.75 -19.79 6.51
C PHE A 385 -10.07 -19.31 7.09
N ASP A 386 -10.28 -18.01 7.16
CA ASP A 386 -11.58 -17.42 7.43
C ASP A 386 -12.47 -17.50 6.17
N HIS A 387 -13.80 -17.50 6.35
CA HIS A 387 -14.75 -17.53 5.23
C HIS A 387 -14.54 -16.39 4.22
N SER A 388 -14.04 -15.24 4.68
CA SER A 388 -13.69 -14.11 3.81
C SER A 388 -12.68 -14.48 2.71
N VAL A 389 -11.77 -15.42 2.96
CA VAL A 389 -10.78 -15.87 1.96
C VAL A 389 -11.46 -16.63 0.83
N SER A 390 -12.32 -17.60 1.15
CA SER A 390 -13.05 -18.36 0.14
C SER A 390 -13.96 -17.46 -0.69
N ASP A 391 -14.64 -16.51 -0.06
CA ASP A 391 -15.54 -15.56 -0.74
C ASP A 391 -14.75 -14.65 -1.70
N ALA A 392 -13.65 -14.06 -1.24
CA ALA A 392 -12.83 -13.18 -2.07
C ALA A 392 -12.16 -13.91 -3.24
N VAL A 393 -11.69 -15.13 -3.03
CA VAL A 393 -11.10 -15.95 -4.11
C VAL A 393 -12.15 -16.30 -5.16
N LYS A 394 -13.38 -16.67 -4.75
CA LYS A 394 -14.48 -16.90 -5.69
C LYS A 394 -14.75 -15.67 -6.54
N ASP A 395 -14.87 -14.51 -5.91
CA ASP A 395 -15.11 -13.26 -6.61
C ASP A 395 -13.97 -12.87 -7.57
N ALA A 396 -12.72 -13.04 -7.16
CA ALA A 396 -11.55 -12.67 -7.97
C ALA A 396 -11.25 -13.63 -9.13
N THR A 397 -11.86 -14.83 -9.12
CA THR A 397 -11.70 -15.87 -10.15
C THR A 397 -12.93 -16.02 -11.05
N LEU A 398 -13.92 -15.13 -10.91
CA LEU A 398 -15.09 -15.10 -11.79
C LEU A 398 -14.63 -14.90 -13.24
N ALA A 399 -15.07 -15.82 -14.10
CA ALA A 399 -14.73 -15.78 -15.52
C ALA A 399 -15.18 -14.47 -16.16
N GLU A 400 -14.32 -13.91 -17.02
CA GLU A 400 -14.66 -12.72 -17.77
C GLU A 400 -15.81 -12.99 -18.75
N PRO A 401 -16.73 -12.02 -18.97
CA PRO A 401 -17.82 -12.18 -19.92
C PRO A 401 -17.26 -12.45 -21.31
N GLN A 402 -17.72 -13.50 -21.98
CA GLN A 402 -17.37 -13.71 -23.39
C GLN A 402 -18.06 -12.64 -24.25
N VAL A 403 -17.26 -11.95 -25.07
CA VAL A 403 -17.74 -10.91 -25.98
C VAL A 403 -17.37 -11.32 -27.40
N VAL A 404 -18.39 -11.44 -28.26
CA VAL A 404 -18.22 -11.64 -29.70
C VAL A 404 -18.43 -10.28 -30.37
N GLU A 405 -17.46 -9.81 -31.14
CA GLU A 405 -17.63 -8.57 -31.92
C GLU A 405 -18.73 -8.77 -32.96
N ILE A 406 -19.73 -7.89 -32.93
CA ILE A 406 -20.78 -7.85 -33.94
C ILE A 406 -20.33 -6.84 -35.00
N GLU A 407 -19.83 -7.33 -36.14
CA GLU A 407 -19.50 -6.45 -37.27
C GLU A 407 -20.78 -5.81 -37.82
N GLY A 408 -20.89 -4.49 -37.67
CA GLY A 408 -21.90 -3.67 -38.33
C GLY A 408 -21.25 -2.49 -39.07
N GLU A 409 -21.97 -1.96 -40.07
CA GLU A 409 -21.52 -0.80 -40.83
C GLU A 409 -21.66 0.48 -39.99
N ALA A 410 -20.51 1.02 -39.56
CA ALA A 410 -20.43 2.20 -38.71
C ALA A 410 -21.19 3.42 -39.29
N THR A 411 -22.31 3.77 -38.66
CA THR A 411 -23.02 5.04 -38.91
C THR A 411 -22.47 6.16 -38.03
N LYS A 412 -22.42 7.39 -38.56
CA LYS A 412 -21.77 8.57 -37.93
C LYS A 412 -22.37 9.07 -36.60
N SER A 413 -23.41 8.43 -36.07
CA SER A 413 -24.13 8.86 -34.85
C SER A 413 -23.97 7.92 -33.64
N VAL A 414 -23.05 6.95 -33.71
CA VAL A 414 -22.88 5.95 -32.64
C VAL A 414 -22.07 6.52 -31.47
N ILE A 415 -22.63 6.47 -30.25
CA ILE A 415 -21.89 6.82 -29.02
C ILE A 415 -20.91 5.68 -28.74
N SER A 416 -19.63 5.99 -28.69
CA SER A 416 -18.56 5.05 -28.32
C SER A 416 -18.21 5.16 -26.83
N PRO A 417 -17.60 4.10 -26.24
CA PRO A 417 -16.96 4.21 -24.94
C PRO A 417 -15.86 5.29 -24.93
N PRO A 418 -15.57 5.90 -23.77
CA PRO A 418 -14.43 6.81 -23.64
C PRO A 418 -13.11 6.07 -23.89
N ILE A 419 -12.10 6.80 -24.38
CA ILE A 419 -10.74 6.25 -24.57
C ILE A 419 -10.15 5.93 -23.20
N ASP A 420 -9.62 4.71 -23.01
CA ASP A 420 -8.90 4.36 -21.79
C ASP A 420 -7.51 5.02 -21.81
N PRO A 421 -7.17 5.90 -20.85
CA PRO A 421 -5.86 6.56 -20.82
C PRO A 421 -4.70 5.59 -20.58
N LEU A 422 -4.97 4.40 -20.04
CA LEU A 422 -3.96 3.36 -19.85
C LEU A 422 -3.87 2.42 -21.07
N GLY A 423 -4.65 2.66 -22.13
CA GLY A 423 -4.67 1.84 -23.34
C GLY A 423 -5.49 0.55 -23.21
N GLU A 424 -5.64 -0.13 -24.35
CA GLU A 424 -6.26 -1.46 -24.40
C GLU A 424 -5.33 -2.50 -23.78
N LEU A 425 -5.93 -3.47 -23.09
CA LEU A 425 -5.22 -4.53 -22.37
C LEU A 425 -5.79 -5.87 -22.80
N ASP A 426 -4.93 -6.88 -22.86
CA ASP A 426 -5.36 -8.27 -22.94
C ASP A 426 -5.98 -8.65 -21.58
N LEU A 427 -7.31 -8.79 -21.57
CA LEU A 427 -8.09 -9.07 -20.37
C LEU A 427 -7.73 -10.45 -19.78
N THR A 428 -7.48 -11.44 -20.64
CA THR A 428 -7.06 -12.77 -20.19
C THR A 428 -5.73 -12.70 -19.45
N LYS A 429 -4.74 -11.98 -20.01
CA LYS A 429 -3.46 -11.76 -19.31
C LYS A 429 -3.63 -11.00 -17.99
N ALA A 430 -4.55 -10.05 -17.94
CA ALA A 430 -4.83 -9.30 -16.72
C ALA A 430 -5.43 -10.23 -15.65
N HIS A 431 -6.43 -11.03 -16.00
CA HIS A 431 -7.06 -11.99 -15.11
C HIS A 431 -6.05 -13.04 -14.59
N ASP A 432 -5.21 -13.58 -15.48
CA ASP A 432 -4.18 -14.56 -15.12
C ASP A 432 -3.15 -13.96 -14.16
N PHE A 433 -2.68 -12.74 -14.44
CA PHE A 433 -1.76 -12.02 -13.57
C PHE A 433 -2.40 -11.71 -12.21
N GLN A 434 -3.66 -11.29 -12.18
CA GLN A 434 -4.42 -11.07 -10.95
C GLN A 434 -4.49 -12.34 -10.10
N THR A 435 -4.75 -13.48 -10.77
CA THR A 435 -4.91 -14.78 -10.13
C THR A 435 -3.60 -15.25 -9.51
N ALA A 436 -2.51 -15.19 -10.28
CA ALA A 436 -1.18 -15.51 -9.76
C ALA A 436 -0.75 -14.55 -8.64
N GLY A 437 -1.12 -13.26 -8.73
CA GLY A 437 -0.83 -12.23 -7.74
C GLY A 437 -1.43 -12.52 -6.37
N TRP A 438 -2.71 -12.91 -6.30
CA TRP A 438 -3.30 -13.27 -5.01
C TRP A 438 -2.76 -14.57 -4.45
N VAL A 439 -2.44 -15.56 -5.30
CA VAL A 439 -1.78 -16.81 -4.84
C VAL A 439 -0.41 -16.51 -4.25
N ASN A 440 0.37 -15.64 -4.89
CA ASN A 440 1.66 -15.17 -4.38
C ASN A 440 1.52 -14.48 -3.02
N ASN A 441 0.53 -13.60 -2.87
CA ASN A 441 0.25 -12.94 -1.60
C ASN A 441 -0.17 -13.94 -0.51
N LEU A 442 -1.06 -14.89 -0.83
CA LEU A 442 -1.50 -15.92 0.09
C LEU A 442 -0.31 -16.75 0.59
N TRP A 443 0.54 -17.20 -0.33
CA TRP A 443 1.72 -17.99 0.01
C TRP A 443 2.68 -17.23 0.93
N LYS A 444 2.94 -15.95 0.63
CA LYS A 444 3.76 -15.06 1.46
C LYS A 444 3.25 -14.98 2.91
N ILE A 445 1.94 -14.84 3.08
CA ILE A 445 1.31 -14.77 4.42
C ILE A 445 1.29 -16.14 5.11
N PHE A 446 1.05 -17.20 4.36
CA PHE A 446 0.98 -18.56 4.86
C PHE A 446 2.33 -19.07 5.40
N ILE A 447 3.42 -18.86 4.66
CA ILE A 447 4.78 -19.28 5.08
C ILE A 447 5.32 -18.45 6.25
N ALA A 448 4.79 -17.24 6.46
CA ALA A 448 5.07 -16.42 7.64
C ALA A 448 4.34 -16.92 8.92
N GLY A 449 3.36 -17.82 8.77
CA GLY A 449 2.49 -18.30 9.85
C GLY A 449 3.09 -19.16 10.99
N PRO A 450 4.11 -20.02 10.78
CA PRO A 450 4.65 -20.91 11.82
C PRO A 450 5.19 -20.21 13.06
N THR A 451 5.53 -18.93 12.96
CA THR A 451 6.09 -18.13 14.06
C THR A 451 5.01 -17.47 14.91
N ALA A 452 3.74 -17.54 14.51
CA ALA A 452 2.70 -16.70 15.08
C ALA A 452 1.60 -17.52 15.80
N HIS A 453 0.76 -18.31 15.11
CA HIS A 453 -0.58 -18.53 15.69
C HIS A 453 -1.38 -19.79 15.27
N ALA A 454 -0.84 -20.74 14.49
CA ALA A 454 -1.65 -21.86 13.98
C ALA A 454 -1.53 -23.16 14.79
N SER A 455 -2.58 -24.01 14.74
CA SER A 455 -2.46 -25.44 15.03
C SER A 455 -1.39 -26.05 14.12
N LEU A 456 -0.27 -26.49 14.70
CA LEU A 456 0.86 -27.11 13.99
C LEU A 456 0.42 -28.23 13.04
N GLU A 457 -0.65 -28.96 13.37
CA GLU A 457 -1.18 -30.04 12.54
C GLU A 457 -1.92 -29.53 11.30
N ALA A 458 -2.85 -28.59 11.46
CA ALA A 458 -3.60 -28.00 10.35
C ALA A 458 -2.67 -27.21 9.41
N TRP A 459 -1.70 -26.50 9.97
CA TRP A 459 -0.69 -25.78 9.19
C TRP A 459 0.19 -26.75 8.37
N ASN A 460 0.73 -27.82 8.99
CA ASN A 460 1.56 -28.79 8.26
C ASN A 460 0.78 -29.51 7.16
N LYS A 461 -0.47 -29.91 7.43
CA LYS A 461 -1.34 -30.53 6.42
C LYS A 461 -1.57 -29.57 5.24
N THR A 462 -1.87 -28.31 5.54
CA THR A 462 -2.08 -27.28 4.51
C THR A 462 -0.81 -26.99 3.72
N TYR A 463 0.35 -26.94 4.38
CA TYR A 463 1.64 -26.70 3.73
C TYR A 463 1.94 -27.76 2.67
N HIS A 464 1.78 -29.04 3.04
CA HIS A 464 2.01 -30.14 2.11
C HIS A 464 1.02 -30.16 0.94
N ALA A 465 -0.20 -29.67 1.15
CA ALA A 465 -1.20 -29.56 0.09
C ALA A 465 -0.97 -28.35 -0.83
N LEU A 466 -0.45 -27.23 -0.32
CA LEU A 466 -0.23 -26.00 -1.09
C LEU A 466 1.11 -25.95 -1.83
N VAL A 467 2.17 -26.55 -1.31
CA VAL A 467 3.54 -26.31 -1.80
C VAL A 467 3.71 -26.62 -3.29
N THR A 468 3.16 -27.74 -3.78
CA THR A 468 3.27 -28.15 -5.18
C THR A 468 2.48 -27.22 -6.13
N PRO A 469 1.16 -27.01 -5.95
CA PRO A 469 0.41 -26.14 -6.85
C PRO A 469 0.87 -24.68 -6.79
N VAL A 470 1.23 -24.16 -5.61
CA VAL A 470 1.78 -22.80 -5.48
C VAL A 470 3.12 -22.66 -6.22
N THR A 471 3.99 -23.67 -6.15
CA THR A 471 5.28 -23.63 -6.87
C THR A 471 5.08 -23.49 -8.38
N ALA A 472 4.09 -24.19 -8.96
CA ALA A 472 3.78 -24.09 -10.38
C ALA A 472 3.33 -22.67 -10.77
N ILE A 473 2.46 -22.07 -9.94
CA ILE A 473 1.93 -20.71 -10.17
C ILE A 473 3.04 -19.66 -10.00
N LEU A 474 3.88 -19.77 -8.96
CA LEU A 474 4.99 -18.84 -8.73
C LEU A 474 6.06 -18.93 -9.82
N LYS A 475 6.29 -20.12 -10.37
CA LYS A 475 7.18 -20.28 -11.52
C LYS A 475 6.64 -19.53 -12.75
N TRP A 476 5.36 -19.73 -13.06
CA TRP A 476 4.69 -19.00 -14.14
C TRP A 476 4.77 -17.48 -13.93
N LEU A 477 4.48 -17.01 -12.70
CA LEU A 477 4.52 -15.59 -12.36
C LEU A 477 5.92 -14.97 -12.48
N ARG A 478 6.97 -15.71 -12.09
CA ARG A 478 8.36 -15.30 -12.29
C ARG A 478 8.68 -15.13 -13.76
N GLU A 479 8.33 -16.11 -14.57
CA GLU A 479 8.52 -16.05 -16.02
C GLU A 479 7.71 -14.90 -16.63
N PHE A 480 6.50 -14.63 -16.11
CA PHE A 480 5.64 -13.56 -16.58
C PHE A 480 6.24 -12.17 -16.36
N ILE A 481 6.84 -11.93 -15.19
CA ILE A 481 7.39 -10.62 -14.81
C ILE A 481 8.85 -10.41 -15.29
N SER A 482 9.56 -11.50 -15.64
CA SER A 482 10.92 -11.45 -16.20
C SER A 482 10.92 -10.92 -17.63
#